data_AF-A0A9E3NVM8-F1
#
_entry.id   AF-A0A9E3NVM8-F1
#
_cell.length_a   1.000
_cell.length_b   1.000
_cell.length_c   1.000
_cell.angle_alpha   90.00
_cell.angle_beta   90.00
_cell.angle_gamma   90.00
#
_symmetry.space_group_name_H-M   'P 1'
#
loop_
_entity.id
_entity.type
_entity.pdbx_description
1 polymer ?
#
loop_
_entity_poly.entity_id
_entity_poly.type
_entity_poly.pdbx_seq_one_letter_code
_entity_poly.pdbx_strand_id
1 'polypeptide(L)'
;MRNGADVAKRCVCVEITRQRAAIEGIDPEQAEVLRAHYPRLVEVLDLEAALLPIEAKTLEAELGDVPRWDSLVGSTSLQCAVLLWALGRVDRLPTVASVDDGSFLDDLGRWSFLGIADIDVLKASIETAELRDGREMRKAFEAAERSLSDASRLMHKGIAKVEKLTAGGEAERSDLIAFSVIAGLAWVLDRERSDY
;
A
#
# COMPACT_ATOMS: atom_id res chain seq x y z
N MET A 1 -9.60 15.09 -4.74
CA MET A 1 -10.07 13.99 -3.91
C MET A 1 -10.63 12.94 -4.85
N ARG A 2 -10.05 11.74 -4.84
CA ARG A 2 -10.48 10.63 -5.68
C ARG A 2 -11.83 10.08 -5.22
N ASN A 3 -12.57 9.39 -6.08
CA ASN A 3 -13.78 8.68 -5.67
C ASN A 3 -13.42 7.30 -5.08
N GLY A 4 -14.37 6.64 -4.40
CA GLY A 4 -14.11 5.35 -3.74
C GLY A 4 -13.78 4.21 -4.71
N ALA A 5 -14.37 4.22 -5.91
CA ALA A 5 -14.06 3.23 -6.94
C ALA A 5 -12.60 3.35 -7.42
N ASP A 6 -12.09 4.57 -7.64
CA ASP A 6 -10.69 4.81 -8.02
C ASP A 6 -9.73 4.28 -6.95
N VAL A 7 -10.06 4.50 -5.67
CA VAL A 7 -9.26 4.03 -4.54
C VAL A 7 -9.31 2.52 -4.40
N ALA A 8 -10.47 1.90 -4.64
CA ALA A 8 -10.61 0.44 -4.68
C ALA A 8 -9.82 -0.18 -5.82
N LYS A 9 -9.87 0.39 -7.03
CA LYS A 9 -9.04 -0.05 -8.17
C LYS A 9 -7.55 0.01 -7.85
N ARG A 10 -7.09 1.11 -7.25
CA ARG A 10 -5.71 1.25 -6.79
C ARG A 10 -5.34 0.16 -5.78
N CYS A 11 -6.23 -0.12 -4.82
CA CYS A 11 -6.03 -1.19 -3.83
C CYS A 11 -5.83 -2.53 -4.53
N VAL A 12 -6.67 -2.87 -5.51
CA VAL A 12 -6.56 -4.09 -6.32
C VAL A 12 -5.22 -4.16 -7.06
N CYS A 13 -4.76 -3.07 -7.70
CA CYS A 13 -3.45 -3.04 -8.35
C CYS A 13 -2.30 -3.39 -7.39
N VAL A 14 -2.31 -2.81 -6.19
CA VAL A 14 -1.31 -3.11 -5.15
C VAL A 14 -1.39 -4.57 -4.71
N GLU A 15 -2.60 -5.09 -4.48
CA GLU A 15 -2.82 -6.47 -4.04
C GLU A 15 -2.36 -7.50 -5.08
N ILE A 16 -2.65 -7.30 -6.37
CA ILE A 16 -2.24 -8.23 -7.45
C ILE A 16 -0.72 -8.24 -7.56
N THR A 17 -0.10 -7.05 -7.55
CA THR A 17 1.37 -6.89 -7.56
C THR A 17 1.98 -7.63 -6.37
N ARG A 18 1.36 -7.51 -5.20
CA ARG A 18 1.83 -8.17 -3.98
C ARG A 18 1.74 -9.69 -4.05
N GLN A 19 0.62 -10.20 -4.55
CA GLN A 19 0.44 -11.65 -4.72
C GLN A 19 1.44 -12.22 -5.73
N ARG A 20 1.63 -11.56 -6.87
CA ARG A 20 2.56 -12.02 -7.92
C ARG A 20 3.96 -12.23 -7.39
N ALA A 21 4.46 -11.29 -6.61
CA ALA A 21 5.81 -11.36 -6.07
C ALA A 21 5.94 -12.29 -4.86
N ALA A 22 4.90 -12.43 -4.03
CA ALA A 22 4.90 -13.41 -2.94
C ALA A 22 4.83 -14.86 -3.45
N ILE A 23 4.01 -15.13 -4.47
CA ILE A 23 3.84 -16.45 -5.06
C ILE A 23 5.13 -16.90 -5.74
N GLU A 24 5.87 -16.02 -6.43
CA GLU A 24 7.14 -16.38 -7.06
C GLU A 24 8.17 -16.98 -6.09
N GLY A 25 8.18 -16.51 -4.84
CA GLY A 25 9.06 -17.01 -3.79
C GLY A 25 8.67 -18.38 -3.23
N ILE A 26 7.52 -18.93 -3.62
CA ILE A 26 6.92 -20.15 -3.03
C ILE A 26 6.56 -21.17 -4.12
N ASP A 27 5.85 -20.75 -5.16
CA ASP A 27 5.28 -21.59 -6.23
C ASP A 27 5.38 -20.88 -7.60
N PRO A 28 6.39 -21.22 -8.42
CA PRO A 28 6.58 -20.63 -9.74
C PRO A 28 5.44 -20.89 -10.74
N GLU A 29 4.73 -22.02 -10.63
CA GLU A 29 3.66 -22.37 -11.57
C GLU A 29 2.44 -21.45 -11.36
N GLN A 30 2.07 -21.21 -10.10
CA GLN A 30 1.01 -20.27 -9.77
C GLN A 30 1.35 -18.82 -10.15
N ALA A 31 2.63 -18.44 -10.06
CA ALA A 31 3.10 -17.12 -10.47
C ALA A 31 2.91 -16.88 -11.98
N GLU A 32 3.21 -17.89 -12.81
CA GLU A 32 2.98 -17.83 -14.26
C GLU A 32 1.50 -17.78 -14.63
N VAL A 33 0.67 -18.57 -13.92
CA VAL A 33 -0.79 -18.51 -14.07
C VAL A 33 -1.28 -17.08 -13.79
N LEU A 34 -0.90 -16.48 -12.65
CA LEU A 34 -1.29 -15.12 -12.32
C LEU A 34 -0.80 -14.10 -13.35
N ARG A 35 0.44 -14.25 -13.85
CA ARG A 35 1.01 -13.42 -14.93
C ARG A 35 0.18 -13.49 -16.22
N ALA A 36 -0.28 -14.67 -16.60
CA ALA A 36 -1.13 -14.84 -17.78
C ALA A 36 -2.56 -14.27 -17.57
N HIS A 37 -3.05 -14.28 -16.33
CA HIS A 37 -4.41 -13.84 -16.01
C HIS A 37 -4.54 -12.33 -15.73
N TYR A 38 -3.50 -11.65 -15.25
CA TYR A 38 -3.62 -10.23 -14.88
C TYR A 38 -4.07 -9.30 -16.02
N PRO A 39 -3.68 -9.47 -17.31
CA PRO A 39 -4.14 -8.55 -18.36
C PRO A 39 -5.67 -8.55 -18.49
N ARG A 40 -6.29 -9.72 -18.31
CA ARG A 40 -7.76 -9.85 -18.27
C ARG A 40 -8.35 -9.15 -17.06
N LEU A 41 -7.70 -9.21 -15.89
CA LEU A 41 -8.16 -8.49 -14.70
C LEU A 41 -8.09 -6.97 -14.92
N VAL A 42 -7.00 -6.49 -15.53
CA VAL A 42 -6.83 -5.06 -15.87
C VAL A 42 -7.93 -4.58 -16.81
N GLU A 43 -8.27 -5.37 -17.83
CA GLU A 43 -9.35 -5.07 -18.77
C GLU A 43 -10.72 -5.08 -18.08
N VAL A 44 -11.08 -6.17 -17.40
CA VAL A 44 -12.43 -6.36 -16.84
C VAL A 44 -12.73 -5.39 -15.70
N LEU A 45 -11.72 -5.06 -14.89
CA LEU A 45 -11.85 -4.16 -13.75
C LEU A 45 -11.44 -2.71 -14.08
N ASP A 46 -11.05 -2.42 -15.33
CA ASP A 46 -10.63 -1.10 -15.80
C ASP A 46 -9.55 -0.48 -14.88
N LEU A 47 -8.44 -1.21 -14.70
CA LEU A 47 -7.36 -0.87 -13.78
C LEU A 47 -6.26 0.01 -14.39
N GLU A 48 -6.28 0.24 -15.70
CA GLU A 48 -5.17 0.85 -16.43
C GLU A 48 -4.75 2.21 -15.86
N ALA A 49 -5.72 3.07 -15.53
CA ALA A 49 -5.45 4.40 -14.95
C ALA A 49 -5.00 4.35 -13.47
N ALA A 50 -5.19 3.23 -12.77
CA ALA A 50 -4.85 3.04 -11.37
C ALA A 50 -3.51 2.31 -11.17
N LEU A 51 -2.99 1.67 -12.22
CA LEU A 51 -1.75 0.90 -12.20
C LEU A 51 -0.54 1.83 -12.35
N LEU A 52 0.42 1.74 -11.42
CA LEU A 52 1.66 2.50 -11.53
C LEU A 52 2.64 1.81 -12.50
N PRO A 53 3.54 2.56 -13.16
CA PRO A 53 4.50 1.98 -14.11
C PRO A 53 5.38 0.87 -13.51
N ILE A 54 5.74 0.97 -12.24
CA ILE A 54 6.53 -0.06 -11.55
C ILE A 54 5.71 -1.34 -11.29
N GLU A 55 4.41 -1.20 -11.07
CA GLU A 55 3.49 -2.31 -10.84
C GLU A 55 3.23 -3.04 -12.15
N ALA A 56 2.96 -2.31 -13.24
CA ALA A 56 2.85 -2.87 -14.58
C ALA A 56 4.10 -3.69 -14.94
N LYS A 57 5.29 -3.11 -14.76
CA LYS A 57 6.57 -3.82 -14.97
C LYS A 57 6.71 -5.07 -14.13
N THR A 58 6.25 -5.04 -12.88
CA THR A 58 6.32 -6.19 -11.97
C THR A 58 5.38 -7.30 -12.42
N LEU A 59 4.18 -6.96 -12.88
CA LEU A 59 3.19 -7.91 -13.38
C LEU A 59 3.60 -8.51 -14.73
N GLU A 60 4.35 -7.77 -15.54
CA GLU A 60 4.82 -8.19 -16.87
C GLU A 60 6.15 -8.97 -16.83
N ALA A 61 6.90 -8.86 -15.74
CA ALA A 61 8.22 -9.49 -15.61
C ALA A 61 8.16 -11.02 -15.74
N GLU A 62 9.18 -11.57 -16.38
CA GLU A 62 9.43 -13.02 -16.40
C GLU A 62 9.73 -13.52 -14.98
N LEU A 63 9.52 -14.82 -14.75
CA LEU A 63 9.93 -15.46 -13.49
C LEU A 63 11.42 -15.24 -13.24
N GLY A 64 11.78 -14.85 -12.01
CA GLY A 64 13.14 -14.57 -11.58
C GLY A 64 13.57 -13.12 -11.76
N ASP A 65 12.86 -12.33 -12.58
CA ASP A 65 13.14 -10.92 -12.85
C ASP A 65 12.25 -9.97 -12.02
N VAL A 66 11.34 -10.51 -11.21
CA VAL A 66 10.55 -9.72 -10.27
C VAL A 66 11.49 -9.11 -9.22
N PRO A 67 11.48 -7.78 -9.02
CA PRO A 67 12.33 -7.13 -8.04
C PRO A 67 12.19 -7.75 -6.64
N ARG A 68 13.31 -7.97 -5.95
CA ARG A 68 13.33 -8.63 -4.64
C ARG A 68 12.38 -7.95 -3.65
N TRP A 69 11.57 -8.80 -3.04
CA TRP A 69 10.39 -8.50 -2.22
C TRP A 69 10.70 -7.59 -1.02
N ASP A 70 11.84 -7.75 -0.36
CA ASP A 70 12.19 -7.13 0.92
C ASP A 70 12.12 -5.58 0.92
N SER A 71 12.40 -4.94 -0.22
CA SER A 71 12.37 -3.47 -0.35
C SER A 71 10.99 -2.91 -0.76
N LEU A 72 10.13 -3.73 -1.37
CA LEU A 72 8.82 -3.35 -1.90
C LEU A 72 7.66 -3.77 -0.98
N VAL A 73 7.81 -4.84 -0.20
CA VAL A 73 6.76 -5.41 0.66
C VAL A 73 6.27 -4.45 1.71
N GLY A 74 7.22 -3.81 2.42
CA GLY A 74 6.88 -2.91 3.50
C GLY A 74 6.02 -1.75 2.95
N SER A 75 6.50 -1.09 1.90
CA SER A 75 5.81 0.06 1.33
C SER A 75 4.51 -0.30 0.63
N THR A 76 4.44 -1.38 -0.15
CA THR A 76 3.22 -1.79 -0.87
C THR A 76 2.16 -2.37 0.07
N SER A 77 2.53 -3.18 1.07
CA SER A 77 1.57 -3.69 2.05
C SER A 77 1.00 -2.56 2.90
N LEU A 78 1.81 -1.56 3.26
CA LEU A 78 1.32 -0.34 3.91
C LEU A 78 0.47 0.54 3.01
N GLN A 79 0.79 0.65 1.72
CA GLN A 79 -0.07 1.40 0.81
C GLN A 79 -1.44 0.72 0.71
N CYS A 80 -1.49 -0.61 0.54
CA CYS A 80 -2.72 -1.38 0.56
C CYS A 80 -3.51 -1.16 1.86
N ALA A 81 -2.83 -1.23 3.00
CA ALA A 81 -3.37 -0.95 4.33
C ALA A 81 -4.10 0.40 4.43
N VAL A 82 -3.44 1.45 3.95
CA VAL A 82 -3.98 2.82 3.98
C VAL A 82 -5.19 2.96 3.05
N LEU A 83 -5.15 2.31 1.88
CA LEU A 83 -6.26 2.32 0.94
C LEU A 83 -7.47 1.58 1.50
N LEU A 84 -7.28 0.40 2.10
CA LEU A 84 -8.33 -0.33 2.80
C LEU A 84 -8.90 0.47 3.97
N TRP A 85 -8.06 1.18 4.72
CA TRP A 85 -8.53 2.08 5.76
C TRP A 85 -9.38 3.21 5.17
N ALA A 86 -8.91 3.87 4.11
CA ALA A 86 -9.64 4.94 3.44
C ALA A 86 -11.01 4.49 2.91
N LEU A 87 -11.13 3.22 2.50
CA LEU A 87 -12.36 2.55 2.08
C LEU A 87 -13.24 2.04 3.23
N GLY A 88 -12.86 2.30 4.48
CA GLY A 88 -13.60 1.84 5.65
C GLY A 88 -13.56 0.32 5.88
N ARG A 89 -12.68 -0.42 5.18
CA ARG A 89 -12.55 -1.88 5.29
C ARG A 89 -11.80 -2.30 6.55
N VAL A 90 -10.93 -1.44 7.06
CA VAL A 90 -10.26 -1.62 8.35
C VAL A 90 -10.51 -0.42 9.26
N ASP A 91 -10.65 -0.68 10.56
CA ASP A 91 -11.02 0.33 11.54
C ASP A 91 -9.89 1.29 11.89
N ARG A 92 -8.65 0.79 11.86
CA ARG A 92 -7.47 1.52 12.33
C ARG A 92 -6.56 1.86 11.18
N LEU A 93 -6.10 3.11 11.13
CA LEU A 93 -5.05 3.53 10.23
C LEU A 93 -3.76 2.78 10.63
N PRO A 94 -3.02 2.18 9.67
CA PRO A 94 -1.74 1.55 9.96
C PRO A 94 -0.75 2.57 10.55
N THR A 95 0.02 2.09 11.52
CA THR A 95 1.11 2.82 12.20
C THR A 95 2.40 2.03 12.14
N VAL A 96 3.53 2.63 12.52
CA VAL A 96 4.82 1.93 12.69
C VAL A 96 4.65 0.70 13.59
N ALA A 97 4.04 0.88 14.77
CA ALA A 97 3.89 -0.18 15.76
C ALA A 97 3.04 -1.37 15.27
N SER A 98 1.94 -1.10 14.56
CA SER A 98 1.05 -2.17 14.05
C SER A 98 1.65 -2.98 12.90
N VAL A 99 2.68 -2.47 12.25
CA VAL A 99 3.38 -3.18 11.17
C VAL A 99 4.43 -4.12 11.75
N ASP A 100 5.08 -3.70 12.85
CA ASP A 100 6.16 -4.47 13.47
C ASP A 100 5.68 -5.67 14.27
N ASP A 101 4.46 -5.64 14.81
CA ASP A 101 3.89 -6.77 15.56
C ASP A 101 3.18 -7.83 14.68
N GLY A 102 3.16 -7.64 13.36
CA GLY A 102 2.58 -8.57 12.38
C GLY A 102 1.05 -8.69 12.41
N SER A 103 0.38 -8.17 13.43
CA SER A 103 -1.07 -8.26 13.61
C SER A 103 -1.86 -7.66 12.45
N PHE A 104 -1.30 -6.60 11.86
CA PHE A 104 -1.90 -5.92 10.73
C PHE A 104 -1.86 -6.75 9.43
N LEU A 105 -0.80 -7.53 9.21
CA LEU A 105 -0.65 -8.34 7.99
C LEU A 105 -1.58 -9.56 8.00
N ASP A 106 -1.85 -10.13 9.16
CA ASP A 106 -2.81 -11.24 9.33
C ASP A 106 -4.24 -10.78 9.02
N ASP A 107 -4.59 -9.54 9.37
CA ASP A 107 -5.89 -8.97 9.06
C ASP A 107 -6.03 -8.57 7.58
N LEU A 108 -4.96 -8.11 6.91
CA LEU A 108 -4.99 -7.78 5.47
C LEU A 108 -5.52 -8.91 4.59
N GLY A 109 -5.22 -10.18 4.94
CA GLY A 109 -5.75 -11.35 4.22
C GLY A 109 -7.27 -11.48 4.26
N ARG A 110 -7.92 -10.96 5.32
CA ARG A 110 -9.38 -10.99 5.50
C ARG A 110 -10.09 -9.85 4.76
N TRP A 111 -9.41 -8.74 4.55
CA TRP A 111 -9.97 -7.51 3.98
C TRP A 111 -9.58 -7.28 2.51
N SER A 112 -8.74 -8.16 1.97
CA SER A 112 -8.29 -8.17 0.57
C SER A 112 -9.44 -8.29 -0.41
N PHE A 113 -9.41 -7.48 -1.46
CA PHE A 113 -10.32 -7.58 -2.61
C PHE A 113 -10.12 -8.90 -3.38
N LEU A 114 -8.89 -9.42 -3.41
CA LEU A 114 -8.55 -10.66 -4.11
C LEU A 114 -8.92 -11.95 -3.35
N GLY A 115 -9.43 -11.84 -2.11
CA GLY A 115 -10.11 -12.96 -1.44
C GLY A 115 -11.47 -13.31 -2.03
N ILE A 116 -11.97 -12.48 -2.97
CA ILE A 116 -13.23 -12.67 -3.67
C ILE A 116 -12.95 -13.49 -4.95
N ALA A 117 -13.38 -14.75 -4.98
CA ALA A 117 -13.10 -15.66 -6.09
C ALA A 117 -13.89 -15.33 -7.39
N ASP A 118 -14.92 -14.50 -7.29
CA ASP A 118 -15.80 -14.15 -8.41
C ASP A 118 -15.52 -12.71 -8.89
N ILE A 119 -15.16 -12.59 -10.16
CA ILE A 119 -14.77 -11.31 -10.78
C ILE A 119 -15.93 -10.31 -10.85
N ASP A 120 -17.17 -10.77 -10.96
CA ASP A 120 -18.35 -9.90 -10.99
C ASP A 120 -18.64 -9.36 -9.59
N VAL A 121 -18.44 -10.18 -8.55
CA VAL A 121 -18.53 -9.74 -7.15
C VAL A 121 -17.43 -8.74 -6.83
N LEU A 122 -16.20 -8.98 -7.31
CA LEU A 122 -15.09 -8.04 -7.16
C LEU A 122 -15.41 -6.70 -7.86
N LYS A 123 -15.92 -6.76 -9.09
CA LYS A 123 -16.32 -5.57 -9.84
C LYS A 123 -17.40 -4.77 -9.12
N ALA A 124 -18.47 -5.43 -8.66
CA ALA A 124 -19.52 -4.76 -7.89
C ALA A 124 -18.99 -4.12 -6.61
N SER A 125 -18.08 -4.82 -5.89
CA SER A 125 -17.43 -4.32 -4.68
C SER A 125 -16.58 -3.05 -4.92
N ILE A 126 -15.95 -2.93 -6.10
CA ILE A 126 -15.24 -1.73 -6.54
C ILE A 126 -16.24 -0.60 -6.85
N GLU A 127 -17.28 -0.90 -7.61
CA GLU A 127 -18.27 0.09 -8.05
C GLU A 127 -19.05 0.72 -6.90
N THR A 128 -19.31 -0.04 -5.83
CA THR A 128 -20.00 0.45 -4.63
C THR A 128 -19.04 0.90 -3.52
N ALA A 129 -17.75 1.02 -3.79
CA ALA A 129 -16.77 1.40 -2.79
C ALA A 129 -16.96 2.86 -2.36
N GLU A 130 -17.04 3.09 -1.05
CA GLU A 130 -17.19 4.42 -0.46
C GLU A 130 -15.94 4.79 0.35
N LEU A 131 -15.63 6.09 0.37
CA LEU A 131 -14.55 6.62 1.19
C LEU A 131 -15.06 7.02 2.56
N ARG A 132 -14.18 6.93 3.56
CA ARG A 132 -14.33 7.64 4.84
C ARG A 132 -14.52 9.15 4.62
N ASP A 133 -15.04 9.83 5.64
CA ASP A 133 -15.26 11.28 5.57
C ASP A 133 -13.95 12.04 5.27
N GLY A 134 -14.01 12.99 4.33
CA GLY A 134 -12.83 13.73 3.90
C GLY A 134 -12.14 14.53 5.02
N ARG A 135 -12.87 14.93 6.08
CA ARG A 135 -12.26 15.59 7.26
C ARG A 135 -11.52 14.57 8.14
N GLU A 136 -12.01 13.34 8.25
CA GLU A 136 -11.31 12.26 8.94
C GLU A 136 -9.98 11.96 8.24
N MET A 137 -10.00 11.81 6.91
CA MET A 137 -8.78 11.56 6.12
C MET A 137 -7.77 12.70 6.21
N ARG A 138 -8.20 13.97 6.15
CA ARG A 138 -7.29 15.11 6.32
C ARG A 138 -6.67 15.18 7.71
N LYS A 139 -7.47 14.94 8.76
CA LYS A 139 -6.95 14.89 10.14
C LYS A 139 -5.91 13.78 10.31
N ALA A 140 -6.16 12.61 9.71
CA ALA A 140 -5.21 11.50 9.71
C ALA A 140 -3.90 11.87 9.00
N PHE A 141 -3.99 12.51 7.83
CA PHE A 141 -2.83 12.99 7.07
C PHE A 141 -1.99 13.99 7.90
N GLU A 142 -2.61 15.03 8.45
CA GLU A 142 -1.92 16.01 9.29
C GLU A 142 -1.28 15.38 10.54
N ALA A 143 -1.94 14.37 11.14
CA ALA A 143 -1.40 13.66 12.29
C ALA A 143 -0.16 12.82 11.92
N ALA A 144 -0.18 12.18 10.75
CA ALA A 144 0.96 11.44 10.22
C ALA A 144 2.14 12.38 9.91
N GLU A 145 1.89 13.53 9.27
CA GLU A 145 2.93 14.54 8.99
C GLU A 145 3.55 15.09 10.27
N ARG A 146 2.74 15.44 11.28
CA ARG A 146 3.25 15.91 12.59
C ARG A 146 4.12 14.85 13.25
N SER A 147 3.70 13.60 13.22
CA SER A 147 4.45 12.49 13.82
C SER A 147 5.82 12.31 13.16
N LEU A 148 5.89 12.40 11.82
CA LEU A 148 7.16 12.33 11.08
C LEU A 148 8.06 13.55 11.37
N SER A 149 7.48 14.75 11.45
CA SER A 149 8.22 15.97 11.79
C SER A 149 8.79 15.92 13.21
N ASP A 150 8.02 15.43 14.18
CA ASP A 150 8.47 15.24 15.55
C ASP A 150 9.52 14.14 15.67
N ALA A 151 9.39 13.02 14.95
CA ALA A 151 10.41 11.98 14.86
C ALA A 151 11.71 12.52 14.28
N SER A 152 11.64 13.24 13.16
CA SER A 152 12.78 13.91 12.52
C SER A 152 13.45 14.91 13.46
N ARG A 153 12.66 15.70 14.21
CA ARG A 153 13.17 16.70 15.17
C ARG A 153 13.79 16.07 16.41
N LEU A 154 13.20 14.99 16.92
CA LEU A 154 13.73 14.21 18.04
C LEU A 154 15.01 13.48 17.66
N MET A 155 15.14 13.01 16.40
CA MET A 155 16.42 12.53 15.87
C MET A 155 17.43 13.65 15.73
N HIS A 156 17.10 14.83 15.20
CA HIS A 156 18.08 15.93 15.16
C HIS A 156 18.54 16.38 16.56
N LYS A 157 17.66 16.35 17.57
CA LYS A 157 18.01 16.58 18.97
C LYS A 157 18.72 15.38 19.63
N GLY A 158 18.45 14.18 19.11
CA GLY A 158 18.98 12.89 19.55
C GLY A 158 20.32 12.54 18.91
N ILE A 159 20.66 13.03 17.72
CA ILE A 159 21.92 12.80 16.99
C ILE A 159 23.10 13.31 17.83
N ALA A 160 22.93 14.45 18.53
CA ALA A 160 23.91 14.93 19.51
C ALA A 160 24.13 14.00 20.73
N LYS A 161 23.25 12.99 20.94
CA LYS A 161 23.29 12.07 22.09
C LYS A 161 23.34 10.58 21.69
N VAL A 162 23.02 10.23 20.44
CA VAL A 162 22.84 8.88 19.89
C VAL A 162 23.92 8.52 18.86
N GLU A 163 24.67 9.48 18.29
CA GLU A 163 25.92 9.18 17.56
C GLU A 163 26.93 8.40 18.41
N LYS A 164 26.75 8.38 19.73
CA LYS A 164 27.53 7.60 20.68
C LYS A 164 26.98 6.20 20.98
N LEU A 165 25.79 5.81 20.48
CA LEU A 165 25.11 4.59 20.94
C LEU A 165 24.56 3.63 19.88
N THR A 166 24.24 4.01 18.64
CA THR A 166 23.72 3.00 17.69
C THR A 166 23.94 3.35 16.22
N ALA A 167 24.91 2.69 15.60
CA ALA A 167 24.80 2.27 14.21
C ALA A 167 23.78 1.10 14.16
N GLY A 168 22.59 1.28 13.60
CA GLY A 168 21.63 0.17 13.47
C GLY A 168 20.20 0.54 13.09
N GLY A 169 19.88 0.47 11.79
CA GLY A 169 18.64 0.00 11.11
C GLY A 169 17.21 0.37 11.55
N GLU A 170 16.90 0.59 12.83
CA GLU A 170 15.51 0.70 13.31
C GLU A 170 14.86 2.06 13.03
N ALA A 171 15.66 3.13 13.06
CA ALA A 171 15.18 4.48 12.76
C ALA A 171 14.77 4.61 11.27
N GLU A 172 15.55 4.02 10.36
CA GLU A 172 15.27 4.05 8.92
C GLU A 172 13.95 3.35 8.56
N ARG A 173 13.61 2.26 9.25
CA ARG A 173 12.37 1.52 9.02
C ARG A 173 11.13 2.28 9.46
N SER A 174 11.19 2.95 10.61
CA SER A 174 10.08 3.75 11.15
C SER A 174 9.72 4.92 10.23
N ASP A 175 10.74 5.57 9.68
CA ASP A 175 10.57 6.68 8.73
C ASP A 175 9.94 6.18 7.42
N LEU A 176 10.41 5.06 6.86
CA LEU A 176 9.84 4.47 5.65
C LEU A 176 8.35 4.11 5.79
N ILE A 177 7.93 3.66 6.98
CA ILE A 177 6.52 3.40 7.29
C ILE A 177 5.72 4.70 7.30
N ALA A 178 6.19 5.71 8.04
CA ALA A 178 5.51 7.01 8.10
C ALA A 178 5.41 7.67 6.71
N PHE A 179 6.47 7.61 5.89
CA PHE A 179 6.44 8.06 4.50
C PHE A 179 5.42 7.30 3.66
N SER A 180 5.31 5.98 3.83
CA SER A 180 4.32 5.16 3.11
C SER A 180 2.89 5.50 3.48
N VAL A 181 2.62 5.78 4.77
CA VAL A 181 1.31 6.24 5.24
C VAL A 181 0.95 7.59 4.65
N ILE A 182 1.88 8.55 4.70
CA ILE A 182 1.70 9.89 4.14
C ILE A 182 1.49 9.80 2.62
N ALA A 183 2.28 9.00 1.90
CA ALA A 183 2.16 8.83 0.46
C ALA A 183 0.80 8.22 0.06
N GLY A 184 0.33 7.20 0.79
CA GLY A 184 -0.98 6.59 0.56
C GLY A 184 -2.12 7.58 0.80
N LEU A 185 -2.10 8.30 1.93
CA LEU A 185 -3.11 9.31 2.25
C LEU A 185 -3.07 10.49 1.27
N ALA A 186 -1.89 10.96 0.87
CA ALA A 186 -1.72 12.02 -0.13
C ALA A 186 -2.33 11.59 -1.47
N TRP A 187 -2.10 10.35 -1.91
CA TRP A 187 -2.67 9.84 -3.16
C TRP A 187 -4.20 9.81 -3.14
N VAL A 188 -4.81 9.42 -2.00
CA VAL A 188 -6.29 9.42 -1.83
C VAL A 188 -6.84 10.85 -1.77
N LEU A 189 -6.16 11.71 -1.02
CA LEU A 189 -6.55 13.11 -0.82
C LEU A 189 -6.30 13.98 -2.05
N ASP A 190 -5.51 13.50 -3.01
CA ASP A 190 -4.92 14.28 -4.07
C ASP A 190 -5.92 15.23 -4.73
N ARG A 191 -5.60 16.52 -4.64
CA ARG A 191 -6.20 17.63 -5.37
C ARG A 191 -5.17 18.67 -5.80
N GLU A 192 -3.88 18.56 -5.46
CA GLU A 192 -2.85 19.56 -5.79
C GLU A 192 -1.45 18.94 -5.78
N ARG A 193 -0.98 18.46 -6.95
CA ARG A 193 0.46 18.36 -7.27
C ARG A 193 0.78 18.17 -8.76
N SER A 194 -0.13 18.59 -9.65
CA SER A 194 0.14 18.66 -11.09
C SER A 194 0.62 20.02 -11.60
N ASP A 195 0.79 21.02 -10.72
CA ASP A 195 1.33 22.34 -11.06
C ASP A 195 2.51 22.75 -10.15
N TYR A 196 3.62 22.00 -10.18
CA TYR A 196 4.96 22.49 -9.79
C TYR A 196 6.07 21.76 -10.56
#